data_AF-A0A2M8G535-F1
#
_entry.id   AF-A0A2M8G535-F1
#
_cell.length_a   1.000
_cell.length_b   1.000
_cell.length_c   1.000
_cell.angle_alpha   90.00
_cell.angle_beta   90.00
_cell.angle_gamma   90.00
#
_symmetry.space_group_name_H-M   'P 1'
#
loop_
_entity.id
_entity.type
_entity.pdbx_description
1 polymer ?
#
loop_
_entity_poly.entity_id
_entity_poly.type
_entity_poly.pdbx_seq_one_letter_code
_entity_poly.pdbx_strand_id
1 'polypeptide(L)'
;MINSLTMLVALQIILGLGEALGSPAFDSIFAEHLDRNKHVREYGDWKLIYNLTLALGTIVGGLLVVRFGFNVLFIIMSFLALVSSVIVWRQPRRVL
;
A
#
# COMPACT_ATOMS: atom_id res chain seq x y z
N MET A 1 -3.29 -19.77 -9.42
CA MET A 1 -4.25 -19.91 -8.31
C MET A 1 -3.44 -20.21 -7.05
N ILE A 2 -3.84 -19.69 -5.88
CA ILE A 2 -3.19 -20.01 -4.60
C ILE A 2 -3.91 -21.22 -4.03
N ASN A 3 -3.36 -22.41 -4.27
CA ASN A 3 -4.04 -23.68 -3.97
C ASN A 3 -3.54 -24.32 -2.68
N SER A 4 -2.54 -23.72 -2.04
CA SER A 4 -1.87 -24.29 -0.87
C SER A 4 -1.52 -23.20 0.14
N LEU A 5 -1.68 -23.54 1.41
CA LEU A 5 -1.28 -22.71 2.55
C LEU A 5 0.17 -22.23 2.42
N THR A 6 1.08 -23.09 1.93
CA THR A 6 2.49 -22.75 1.73
C THR A 6 2.68 -21.58 0.77
N MET A 7 1.89 -21.53 -0.30
CA MET A 7 1.96 -20.45 -1.28
C MET A 7 1.42 -19.14 -0.70
N LEU A 8 0.38 -19.19 0.14
CA LEU A 8 -0.13 -18.02 0.84
C LEU A 8 0.91 -17.47 1.83
N VAL A 9 1.55 -18.34 2.61
CA VAL A 9 2.61 -17.94 3.56
C VAL A 9 3.80 -17.33 2.82
N ALA A 10 4.26 -17.95 1.73
CA ALA A 10 5.34 -17.40 0.91
C ALA A 10 4.97 -16.01 0.36
N LEU A 11 3.74 -15.82 -0.12
CA LEU A 11 3.26 -14.53 -0.58
C LEU A 11 3.24 -13.50 0.57
N GLN A 12 2.79 -13.88 1.75
CA GLN A 12 2.76 -13.00 2.92
C GLN A 12 4.16 -12.54 3.34
N ILE A 13 5.16 -13.43 3.24
CA ILE A 13 6.57 -13.08 3.49
C ILE A 13 7.04 -12.02 2.49
N ILE A 14 6.76 -12.20 1.20
CA ILE A 14 7.15 -11.23 0.16
C ILE A 14 6.47 -9.88 0.40
N LEU A 15 5.17 -9.88 0.71
CA LEU A 15 4.43 -8.66 1.01
C LEU A 15 4.97 -7.96 2.27
N GLY A 16 5.27 -8.73 3.33
CA GLY A 16 5.85 -8.18 4.56
C GLY A 16 7.23 -7.57 4.35
N LEU A 17 8.08 -8.20 3.53
CA LEU A 17 9.39 -7.63 3.17
C LEU A 17 9.23 -6.34 2.36
N GLY A 18 8.28 -6.31 1.42
CA GLY A 18 7.98 -5.10 0.65
C GLY A 18 7.49 -3.95 1.54
N GLU A 19 6.64 -4.25 2.51
CA GLU A 19 6.14 -3.27 3.48
C GLU A 19 7.25 -2.76 4.39
N ALA A 20 8.07 -3.65 4.95
CA ALA A 20 9.18 -3.29 5.85
C ALA A 20 10.26 -2.41 5.19
N LEU A 21 10.44 -2.52 3.87
CA LEU A 21 11.33 -1.66 3.10
C LEU A 21 10.63 -0.38 2.63
N GLY A 22 9.37 -0.49 2.22
CA GLY A 22 8.60 0.61 1.64
C GLY A 22 8.16 1.66 2.66
N SER A 23 7.75 1.24 3.86
CA SER A 23 7.26 2.16 4.90
C SER A 23 8.32 3.16 5.39
N PRO A 24 9.56 2.76 5.78
CA PRO A 24 10.56 3.74 6.20
C PRO A 24 11.06 4.63 5.04
N ALA A 25 11.08 4.11 3.82
CA ALA A 25 11.44 4.87 2.63
C ALA A 25 10.41 5.98 2.36
N PHE A 26 9.11 5.64 2.41
CA PHE A 26 8.03 6.61 2.26
C PHE A 26 8.04 7.65 3.38
N ASP A 27 8.18 7.22 4.64
CA ASP A 27 8.19 8.13 5.79
C ASP A 27 9.35 9.14 5.72
N SER A 28 10.51 8.72 5.22
CA SER A 28 11.67 9.62 5.03
C SER A 28 11.39 10.70 3.96
N ILE A 29 10.85 10.29 2.81
CA ILE A 29 10.47 11.21 1.72
C ILE A 29 9.39 12.16 2.18
N PHE A 30 8.36 11.64 2.86
CA PHE A 30 7.26 12.44 3.39
C PHE A 30 7.77 13.48 4.41
N ALA A 31 8.66 13.08 5.31
CA ALA A 31 9.27 13.98 6.30
C ALA A 31 10.07 15.13 5.67
N GLU A 32 10.75 14.91 4.55
CA GLU A 32 11.49 15.97 3.86
C GLU A 32 10.58 17.03 3.23
N HIS A 33 9.34 16.66 2.89
CA HIS A 33 8.35 17.53 2.25
C HIS A 33 7.38 18.20 3.24
N LEU A 34 7.51 17.94 4.54
CA LEU A 34 6.68 18.53 5.58
C LEU A 34 7.08 20.00 5.84
N ASP A 35 6.10 20.90 5.99
CA ASP A 35 6.33 22.34 6.20
C ASP A 35 6.61 22.64 7.68
N ARG A 36 7.77 23.22 8.05
CA ARG A 36 8.25 23.39 9.46
C ARG A 36 7.23 23.90 10.48
N ASN A 37 6.27 24.71 10.06
CA ASN A 37 5.25 25.28 10.95
C ASN A 37 3.90 24.53 10.92
N LYS A 38 3.74 23.50 10.10
CA LYS A 38 2.49 22.75 9.87
C LYS A 38 2.64 21.22 9.99
N HIS A 39 3.80 20.72 10.41
CA HIS A 39 4.10 19.28 10.46
C HIS A 39 2.99 18.45 11.12
N VAL A 40 2.48 18.90 12.27
CA VAL A 40 1.46 18.17 13.03
C VAL A 40 0.16 18.04 12.25
N ARG A 41 -0.23 19.09 11.51
CA ARG A 41 -1.45 19.11 10.71
C ARG A 41 -1.32 18.25 9.47
N GLU A 42 -0.23 18.39 8.73
CA GLU A 42 0.04 17.61 7.51
C GLU A 42 0.19 16.12 7.80
N TYR A 43 0.87 15.77 8.90
CA TYR A 43 0.95 14.38 9.36
C TYR A 43 -0.42 13.86 9.82
N GLY A 44 -1.23 14.71 10.45
CA GLY A 44 -2.61 14.40 10.81
C GLY A 44 -3.48 14.10 9.59
N ASP A 45 -3.43 14.96 8.57
CA ASP A 45 -4.16 14.80 7.31
C ASP A 45 -3.73 13.51 6.59
N TRP A 46 -2.42 13.23 6.54
CA TRP A 46 -1.90 11.97 5.99
C TRP A 46 -2.42 10.75 6.75
N LYS A 47 -2.37 10.75 8.08
CA LYS A 47 -2.87 9.65 8.89
C LYS A 47 -4.38 9.43 8.72
N LEU A 48 -5.16 10.50 8.56
CA LEU A 48 -6.59 10.39 8.27
C LEU A 48 -6.83 9.70 6.93
N ILE A 49 -6.17 10.16 5.87
CA ILE A 49 -6.29 9.57 4.52
C ILE A 49 -5.84 8.10 4.54
N TYR A 50 -4.71 7.81 5.17
CA TYR A 50 -4.18 6.45 5.31
C TYR A 50 -5.18 5.52 6.00
N ASN A 51 -5.70 5.91 7.17
CA ASN A 51 -6.64 5.08 7.93
C ASN A 51 -7.97 4.89 7.19
N LEU A 52 -8.50 5.92 6.53
CA LEU A 52 -9.71 5.81 5.72
C LEU A 52 -9.51 4.86 4.54
N THR A 53 -8.36 4.98 3.86
CA THR A 53 -8.01 4.09 2.75
C THR A 53 -7.88 2.65 3.20
N LEU A 54 -7.24 2.42 4.36
CA LEU A 54 -7.14 1.10 4.98
C LEU A 54 -8.52 0.50 5.28
N ALA A 55 -9.38 1.27 5.95
CA ALA A 55 -10.73 0.83 6.30
C ALA A 55 -11.56 0.47 5.05
N LEU A 56 -11.55 1.34 4.05
CA LEU A 56 -12.24 1.08 2.78
C LEU A 56 -11.63 -0.13 2.05
N GLY A 57 -10.31 -0.24 2.02
CA GLY A 57 -9.61 -1.38 1.44
C GLY A 57 -9.98 -2.70 2.09
N THR A 58 -10.09 -2.75 3.43
CA THR A 58 -10.52 -3.93 4.18
C THR A 58 -11.97 -4.30 3.87
N ILE A 59 -12.88 -3.32 3.87
CA ILE A 59 -14.30 -3.56 3.58
C ILE A 59 -14.49 -4.07 2.15
N VAL A 60 -13.92 -3.37 1.17
CA VAL A 60 -14.02 -3.73 -0.25
C VAL A 60 -13.33 -5.06 -0.50
N GLY A 61 -12.13 -5.28 0.05
CA GLY A 61 -11.39 -6.54 -0.07
C GLY A 61 -12.17 -7.72 0.50
N GLY A 62 -12.75 -7.57 1.69
CA GLY A 62 -13.61 -8.60 2.29
C GLY A 62 -14.83 -8.93 1.43
N LEU A 63 -15.52 -7.90 0.91
CA LEU A 63 -16.68 -8.08 0.03
C LEU A 63 -16.30 -8.79 -1.28
N LEU A 64 -15.15 -8.45 -1.86
CA LEU A 64 -14.62 -9.09 -3.07
C LEU A 64 -14.34 -10.58 -2.82
N VAL A 65 -13.72 -10.92 -1.68
CA VAL A 65 -13.42 -12.32 -1.34
C VAL A 65 -14.70 -13.13 -1.15
N VAL A 66 -15.72 -12.57 -0.47
CA VAL A 66 -16.99 -13.27 -0.25
C VAL A 66 -17.73 -13.56 -1.55
N ARG A 67 -17.70 -12.63 -2.52
CA ARG A 67 -18.46 -12.77 -3.78
C ARG A 67 -17.69 -13.46 -4.91
N PHE A 68 -16.39 -13.21 -5.02
CA PHE A 68 -15.56 -13.60 -6.17
C PHE A 68 -14.37 -14.49 -5.78
N GLY A 69 -14.17 -14.73 -4.49
CA GLY A 69 -13.04 -15.49 -3.97
C GLY A 69 -11.72 -14.72 -3.98
N PHE A 70 -10.68 -15.36 -3.42
CA PHE A 70 -9.35 -14.77 -3.28
C PHE A 70 -8.66 -14.45 -4.61
N ASN A 71 -8.92 -15.22 -5.68
CA ASN A 71 -8.24 -15.03 -6.96
C ASN A 71 -8.46 -13.62 -7.53
N VAL A 72 -9.70 -13.12 -7.49
CA VAL A 72 -10.03 -11.78 -8.01
C VAL A 72 -9.40 -10.69 -7.15
N LEU A 73 -9.39 -10.87 -5.82
CA LEU A 73 -8.72 -9.95 -4.91
C LEU A 73 -7.23 -9.81 -5.26
N PHE A 74 -6.51 -10.93 -5.42
CA PHE A 74 -5.08 -10.89 -5.73
C PHE A 74 -4.77 -10.29 -7.10
N ILE A 75 -5.62 -10.51 -8.11
CA ILE A 75 -5.48 -9.86 -9.42
C ILE A 75 -5.61 -8.34 -9.30
N ILE A 76 -6.63 -7.86 -8.57
CA ILE A 76 -6.85 -6.42 -8.35
C ILE A 76 -5.68 -5.82 -7.57
N MET A 77 -5.25 -6.46 -6.48
CA MET A 77 -4.10 -6.01 -5.69
C MET A 77 -2.82 -5.95 -6.52
N SER A 78 -2.55 -6.98 -7.34
CA SER A 78 -1.38 -7.01 -8.22
C SER A 78 -1.43 -5.89 -9.26
N PHE A 79 -2.59 -5.64 -9.87
CA PHE A 79 -2.76 -4.56 -10.83
C PHE A 79 -2.51 -3.19 -10.18
N LEU A 80 -3.09 -2.93 -9.01
CA LEU A 80 -2.88 -1.68 -8.26
C LEU A 80 -1.41 -1.48 -7.87
N ALA A 81 -0.74 -2.54 -7.43
CA ALA A 81 0.68 -2.50 -7.09
C ALA A 81 1.58 -2.23 -8.31
N LEU A 82 1.24 -2.78 -9.48
CA LEU A 82 1.95 -2.49 -10.72
C LEU A 82 1.74 -1.03 -11.15
N VAL A 83 0.51 -0.53 -11.09
CA VAL A 83 0.20 0.87 -11.42
C VAL A 83 0.95 1.82 -10.48
N SER A 84 0.95 1.57 -9.17
CA SER A 84 1.68 2.40 -8.21
C SER A 84 3.19 2.37 -8.47
N SER A 85 3.75 1.19 -8.73
CA SER A 85 5.18 1.04 -9.07
C SER A 85 5.56 1.83 -10.31
N VAL A 86 4.74 1.81 -11.38
CA VAL A 86 4.98 2.59 -12.60
C VAL A 86 4.91 4.09 -12.33
N ILE A 87 3.94 4.55 -11.51
CA ILE A 87 3.82 5.97 -11.15
C ILE A 87 5.07 6.43 -10.40
N VAL A 88 5.48 5.70 -9.36
CA VAL A 88 6.67 6.02 -8.57
C VAL A 88 7.93 6.00 -9.45
N TRP A 89 8.06 5.02 -10.35
CA TRP A 89 9.21 4.94 -11.24
C TRP A 89 9.28 6.12 -12.23
N ARG A 90 8.14 6.66 -12.65
CA ARG A 90 8.09 7.83 -13.54
C ARG A 90 8.32 9.16 -12.82
N GLN A 91 8.24 9.21 -11.49
CA GLN A 91 8.50 10.44 -10.76
C GLN A 91 9.99 10.80 -10.81
N PRO A 92 10.36 12.02 -11.23
CA PRO A 92 11.75 12.43 -11.26
C PRO A 92 12.32 12.46 -9.84
N ARG A 93 13.58 12.05 -9.65
CA ARG A 93 14.28 12.01 -8.33
C ARG A 93 14.39 13.35 -7.58
N ARG A 94 13.80 14.44 -8.12
CA ARG A 94 13.68 15.75 -7.46
C ARG A 94 12.36 15.91 -6.69
N VAL A 95 11.38 15.05 -6.92
CA VAL A 95 10.06 15.05 -6.23
C VAL A 95 9.87 13.84 -5.31
N LEU A 96 10.87 12.96 -5.29
CA LEU A 96 11.05 11.85 -4.35
C LEU A 96 12.13 12.28 -3.37
#